data_AF-A0A0F9D4X2-F1
#
_entry.id   AF-A0A0F9D4X2-F1
#
_cell.length_a   1.000
_cell.length_b   1.000
_cell.length_c   1.000
_cell.angle_alpha   90.00
_cell.angle_beta   90.00
_cell.angle_gamma   90.00
#
_symmetry.space_group_name_H-M   'P 1'
#
loop_
_entity.id
_entity.type
_entity.pdbx_description
1 polymer ?
#
loop_
_entity_poly.entity_id
_entity_poly.type
_entity_poly.pdbx_seq_one_letter_code
_entity_poly.pdbx_strand_id
1 'polypeptide(L)'
;MAREWDSTVGEYLGTPDIPDQSGATAWTIAGWFIHDSQAGGVDEFFYKATDAGSTDFMQLFWLNGSTAYRTRWDIAGTGRLVDAPAADITVGEWTHYACRFTGSVMTVFINGVSSGTPITGLSGGLDNVLGFAFGSDVGAKPIDGKMAEWAMWNRALANNEIVSLANYRPPSRLAPNELYIPILGTSTEPDWSGQSFAISVNGTPAVFDHVPIGPSFGFDDLSRSAVIPVVAGGLSIPVAMNSYRQRHQSVF
;
A
#
# COMPACT_ATOMS: atom_id res chain seq x y z
N MET A 1 7.80 -11.19 3.60
CA MET A 1 7.53 -11.82 2.28
C MET A 1 6.43 -11.00 1.63
N ALA A 2 6.59 -10.55 0.38
CA ALA A 2 5.50 -9.97 -0.43
C ALA A 2 4.92 -11.06 -1.36
N ARG A 3 3.91 -10.70 -2.15
CA ARG A 3 3.41 -11.56 -3.24
C ARG A 3 3.93 -11.10 -4.60
N GLU A 4 3.97 -12.04 -5.54
CA GLU A 4 4.21 -11.83 -6.95
C GLU A 4 2.97 -12.33 -7.70
N TRP A 5 2.44 -11.49 -8.60
CA TRP A 5 1.24 -11.72 -9.37
C TRP A 5 1.61 -12.04 -10.81
N ASP A 6 1.05 -13.13 -11.34
CA ASP A 6 1.24 -13.54 -12.72
C ASP A 6 0.04 -13.13 -13.60
N SER A 7 0.33 -12.30 -14.59
CA SER A 7 -0.67 -11.77 -15.54
C SER A 7 -1.37 -12.86 -16.39
N THR A 8 -0.85 -14.08 -16.44
CA THR A 8 -1.42 -15.19 -17.23
C THR A 8 -2.54 -15.95 -16.53
N VAL A 9 -2.63 -15.85 -15.19
CA VAL A 9 -3.59 -16.60 -14.36
C VAL A 9 -4.66 -15.75 -13.71
N GLY A 10 -4.56 -14.41 -13.79
CA GLY A 10 -5.63 -13.51 -13.32
C GLY A 10 -5.72 -13.42 -11.79
N GLU A 11 -4.58 -13.46 -11.11
CA GLU A 11 -4.53 -13.53 -9.65
C GLU A 11 -4.84 -12.18 -8.99
N TYR A 12 -5.49 -12.19 -7.82
CA TYR A 12 -5.82 -10.95 -7.10
C TYR A 12 -6.11 -11.17 -5.62
N LEU A 13 -6.04 -10.10 -4.85
CA LEU A 13 -6.60 -10.03 -3.50
C LEU A 13 -7.94 -9.32 -3.55
N GLY A 14 -8.94 -9.89 -2.87
CA GLY A 14 -10.26 -9.27 -2.72
C GLY A 14 -10.55 -8.99 -1.25
N THR A 15 -11.01 -7.78 -0.95
CA THR A 15 -11.51 -7.44 0.38
C THR A 15 -13.03 -7.67 0.43
N PRO A 16 -13.62 -7.90 1.62
CA PRO A 16 -15.05 -7.66 1.80
C PRO A 16 -15.34 -6.17 1.55
N ASP A 17 -16.62 -5.81 1.54
CA ASP A 17 -16.96 -4.40 1.57
C ASP A 17 -16.29 -3.72 2.78
N ILE A 18 -15.65 -2.59 2.48
CA ILE A 18 -14.99 -1.76 3.47
C ILE A 18 -15.81 -0.48 3.50
N PRO A 19 -16.54 -0.22 4.60
CA PRO A 19 -17.24 1.03 4.78
C PRO A 19 -16.28 2.20 4.57
N ASP A 20 -16.79 3.34 4.08
CA ASP A 20 -16.16 4.67 4.20
C ASP A 20 -15.41 5.24 2.97
N GLN A 21 -16.11 5.41 1.85
CA GLN A 21 -15.93 6.64 1.03
C GLN A 21 -17.22 7.45 0.82
N SER A 22 -18.34 6.99 1.36
CA SER A 22 -19.65 7.61 1.23
C SER A 22 -19.93 8.61 2.33
N GLY A 23 -19.35 9.79 2.15
CA GLY A 23 -19.42 10.87 3.14
C GLY A 23 -18.05 11.24 3.70
N ALA A 24 -17.02 10.44 3.40
CA ALA A 24 -15.63 10.81 3.65
C ALA A 24 -15.31 12.12 2.91
N THR A 25 -15.13 13.20 3.69
CA THR A 25 -14.66 14.50 3.17
C THR A 25 -13.17 14.49 2.86
N ALA A 26 -12.47 13.41 3.20
CA ALA A 26 -11.08 13.17 2.86
C ALA A 26 -10.76 11.69 3.00
N TRP A 27 -9.81 11.18 2.22
CA TRP A 27 -9.28 9.84 2.37
C TRP A 27 -7.88 9.77 1.77
N THR A 28 -7.13 8.73 2.12
CA THR A 28 -5.85 8.41 1.50
C THR A 28 -5.78 6.91 1.28
N ILE A 29 -5.27 6.48 0.13
CA ILE A 29 -4.84 5.10 -0.12
C ILE A 29 -3.36 5.12 -0.46
N ALA A 30 -2.58 4.20 0.07
CA ALA A 30 -1.15 4.08 -0.22
C ALA A 30 -0.72 2.61 -0.21
N GLY A 31 0.36 2.32 -0.90
CA GLY A 31 0.94 0.99 -0.96
C GLY A 31 2.20 0.97 -1.79
N TRP A 32 2.86 -0.18 -1.81
CA TRP A 32 4.05 -0.42 -2.61
C TRP A 32 3.72 -1.37 -3.75
N PHE A 33 4.35 -1.15 -4.91
CA PHE A 33 4.32 -2.11 -6.01
C PHE A 33 5.65 -2.16 -6.76
N ILE A 34 5.88 -3.27 -7.45
CA ILE A 34 6.82 -3.43 -8.54
C ILE A 34 5.98 -3.72 -9.78
N HIS A 35 6.24 -3.00 -10.86
CA HIS A 35 5.71 -3.37 -12.18
C HIS A 35 6.85 -4.06 -12.95
N ASP A 36 6.72 -5.34 -13.29
CA ASP A 36 7.82 -6.12 -13.88
C ASP A 36 8.00 -5.80 -15.36
N SER A 37 6.92 -5.41 -16.06
CA SER A 37 7.02 -4.86 -17.40
C SER A 37 5.88 -3.88 -17.68
N GLN A 38 6.14 -2.86 -18.49
CA GLN A 38 5.11 -2.00 -19.07
C GLN A 38 4.60 -2.55 -20.42
N ALA A 39 4.93 -3.82 -20.72
CA ALA A 39 4.70 -4.48 -21.98
C ALA A 39 3.59 -5.53 -21.82
N GLY A 40 2.37 -5.15 -22.15
CA GLY A 40 1.20 -5.98 -21.85
C GLY A 40 -0.04 -5.10 -21.85
N GLY A 41 -1.23 -5.68 -22.06
CA GLY A 41 -2.48 -4.95 -22.35
C GLY A 41 -2.82 -3.82 -21.37
N VAL A 42 -3.53 -4.14 -20.30
CA VAL A 42 -3.90 -3.21 -19.24
C VAL A 42 -3.55 -3.90 -17.93
N ASP A 43 -2.86 -3.20 -17.05
CA ASP A 43 -2.44 -3.71 -15.75
C ASP A 43 -3.14 -2.90 -14.66
N GLU A 44 -3.97 -3.56 -13.86
CA GLU A 44 -4.82 -2.92 -12.85
C GLU A 44 -4.28 -3.20 -11.43
N PHE A 45 -3.63 -2.21 -10.81
CA PHE A 45 -2.98 -2.37 -9.50
C PHE A 45 -4.00 -2.45 -8.37
N PHE A 46 -5.01 -1.59 -8.42
CA PHE A 46 -6.20 -1.73 -7.59
C PHE A 46 -7.43 -1.19 -8.29
N TYR A 47 -8.57 -1.74 -7.92
CA TYR A 47 -9.87 -1.35 -8.43
C TYR A 47 -10.92 -1.40 -7.32
N LYS A 48 -11.81 -0.41 -7.29
CA LYS A 48 -13.01 -0.42 -6.45
C LYS A 48 -14.13 0.29 -7.19
N ALA A 49 -15.26 -0.38 -7.37
CA ALA A 49 -16.46 0.15 -8.01
C ALA A 49 -17.65 0.10 -7.07
N THR A 50 -18.73 0.82 -7.40
CA THR A 50 -19.89 0.80 -6.51
C THR A 50 -20.62 -0.53 -6.48
N ASP A 51 -20.78 -1.11 -7.65
CA ASP A 51 -21.48 -2.37 -7.88
C ASP A 51 -20.87 -3.04 -9.11
N ALA A 52 -21.24 -4.31 -9.34
CA ALA A 52 -20.81 -5.01 -10.54
C ALA A 52 -21.32 -4.28 -11.78
N GLY A 53 -20.40 -3.87 -12.67
CA GLY A 53 -20.71 -3.12 -13.89
C GLY A 53 -21.00 -1.63 -13.69
N SER A 54 -20.76 -1.07 -12.49
CA SER A 54 -20.90 0.35 -12.24
C SER A 54 -19.89 1.19 -13.02
N THR A 55 -20.28 2.40 -13.39
CA THR A 55 -19.39 3.44 -13.93
C THR A 55 -18.77 4.32 -12.85
N ASP A 56 -19.16 4.10 -11.59
CA ASP A 56 -18.65 4.81 -10.44
C ASP A 56 -17.57 3.96 -9.78
N PHE A 57 -16.31 4.34 -9.99
CA PHE A 57 -15.16 3.57 -9.55
C PHE A 57 -13.93 4.44 -9.33
N MET A 58 -13.01 3.91 -8.53
CA MET A 58 -11.63 4.36 -8.53
C MET A 58 -10.72 3.23 -8.98
N GLN A 59 -9.59 3.60 -9.56
CA GLN A 59 -8.56 2.64 -9.92
C GLN A 59 -7.20 3.28 -10.12
N LEU A 60 -6.16 2.45 -10.02
CA LEU A 60 -4.82 2.73 -10.52
C LEU A 60 -4.46 1.69 -11.58
N PHE A 61 -4.11 2.15 -12.78
CA PHE A 61 -3.80 1.26 -13.89
C PHE A 61 -2.72 1.79 -14.83
N TRP A 62 -2.13 0.86 -15.58
CA TRP A 62 -1.28 1.10 -16.74
C TRP A 62 -1.99 0.65 -18.02
N LEU A 63 -1.76 1.36 -19.13
CA LEU A 63 -2.14 0.93 -20.47
C LEU A 63 -0.89 0.72 -21.31
N ASN A 64 -0.87 -0.34 -22.12
CA ASN A 64 0.22 -0.58 -23.07
C ASN A 64 0.53 0.67 -23.91
N GLY A 65 1.80 1.05 -23.96
CA GLY A 65 2.26 2.20 -24.73
C GLY A 65 1.82 3.56 -24.17
N SER A 66 1.26 3.60 -22.95
CA SER A 66 1.00 4.86 -22.24
C SER A 66 2.30 5.56 -21.89
N THR A 67 2.19 6.84 -21.55
CA THR A 67 3.29 7.65 -20.98
C THR A 67 3.07 7.96 -19.51
N ALA A 68 2.02 7.39 -18.92
CA ALA A 68 1.62 7.63 -17.54
C ALA A 68 0.85 6.45 -16.93
N TYR A 69 1.04 6.28 -15.62
CA TYR A 69 0.17 5.50 -14.74
C TYR A 69 -1.01 6.39 -14.36
N ARG A 70 -2.22 5.82 -14.42
CA ARG A 70 -3.45 6.60 -14.32
C ARG A 70 -4.19 6.26 -13.05
N THR A 71 -4.37 7.26 -12.20
CA THR A 71 -5.31 7.18 -11.08
C THR A 71 -6.62 7.80 -11.54
N ARG A 72 -7.64 6.97 -11.77
CA ARG A 72 -8.96 7.42 -12.20
C ARG A 72 -9.90 7.47 -11.00
N TRP A 73 -10.68 8.55 -10.96
CA TRP A 73 -11.79 8.77 -10.05
C TRP A 73 -13.00 9.11 -10.91
N ASP A 74 -13.82 8.11 -11.19
CA ASP A 74 -15.03 8.27 -11.99
C ASP A 74 -16.24 8.18 -11.07
N ILE A 75 -17.00 9.28 -11.01
CA ILE A 75 -18.27 9.36 -10.31
C ILE A 75 -19.25 9.99 -11.28
N ALA A 76 -20.40 9.35 -11.46
CA ALA A 76 -21.45 9.75 -12.40
C ALA A 76 -20.93 10.00 -13.84
N GLY A 77 -19.92 9.26 -14.27
CA GLY A 77 -19.35 9.34 -15.63
C GLY A 77 -18.49 10.59 -15.88
N THR A 78 -17.96 11.22 -14.84
CA THR A 78 -17.09 12.41 -14.96
C THR A 78 -15.71 12.11 -15.55
N GLY A 79 -15.25 10.85 -15.53
CA GLY A 79 -14.01 10.42 -16.20
C GLY A 79 -12.74 11.13 -15.72
N ARG A 80 -12.69 11.57 -14.46
CA ARG A 80 -11.57 12.39 -13.94
C ARG A 80 -10.36 11.50 -13.65
N LEU A 81 -9.16 11.93 -14.02
CA LEU A 81 -7.93 11.18 -13.77
C LEU A 81 -6.74 12.08 -13.44
N VAL A 82 -5.77 11.53 -12.70
CA VAL A 82 -4.41 12.04 -12.53
C VAL A 82 -3.48 11.12 -13.30
N ASP A 83 -2.68 11.69 -14.19
CA ASP A 83 -1.62 10.98 -14.91
C ASP A 83 -0.27 11.21 -14.20
N ALA A 84 0.22 10.19 -13.51
CA ALA A 84 1.58 10.15 -12.97
C ALA A 84 2.53 9.71 -14.10
N PRO A 85 3.51 10.54 -14.53
CA PRO A 85 4.41 10.19 -15.62
C PRO A 85 5.10 8.83 -15.41
N ALA A 86 5.17 8.03 -16.47
CA ALA A 86 5.86 6.73 -16.44
C ALA A 86 7.33 6.86 -16.03
N ALA A 87 7.93 8.02 -16.31
CA ALA A 87 9.32 8.34 -15.94
C ALA A 87 9.53 8.47 -14.42
N ASP A 88 8.48 8.62 -13.62
CA ASP A 88 8.58 8.67 -12.15
C ASP A 88 8.69 7.26 -11.54
N ILE A 89 8.50 6.20 -12.34
CA ILE A 89 8.40 4.81 -11.91
C ILE A 89 9.42 3.96 -12.67
N THR A 90 10.37 3.38 -11.94
CA THR A 90 11.34 2.43 -12.51
C THR A 90 10.75 1.03 -12.52
N VAL A 91 10.64 0.42 -13.71
CA VAL A 91 10.21 -0.98 -13.89
C VAL A 91 11.17 -1.92 -13.15
N GLY A 92 10.61 -2.92 -12.45
CA GLY A 92 11.38 -3.88 -11.65
C GLY A 92 11.86 -3.37 -10.28
N GLU A 93 11.56 -2.12 -9.91
CA GLU A 93 11.91 -1.55 -8.61
C GLU A 93 10.69 -1.21 -7.76
N TRP A 94 10.85 -1.32 -6.43
CA TRP A 94 9.81 -0.96 -5.48
C TRP A 94 9.48 0.52 -5.59
N THR A 95 8.22 0.81 -5.90
CA THR A 95 7.67 2.16 -5.99
C THR A 95 6.60 2.32 -4.92
N HIS A 96 6.72 3.40 -4.12
CA HIS A 96 5.67 3.78 -3.21
C HIS A 96 4.65 4.67 -3.91
N TYR A 97 3.39 4.29 -3.86
CA TYR A 97 2.27 5.06 -4.36
C TYR A 97 1.41 5.56 -3.21
N ALA A 98 0.92 6.79 -3.33
CA ALA A 98 -0.21 7.25 -2.54
C ALA A 98 -1.15 8.12 -3.39
N CYS A 99 -2.45 8.02 -3.10
CA CYS A 99 -3.45 8.96 -3.59
C CYS A 99 -4.19 9.55 -2.41
N ARG A 100 -4.18 10.88 -2.34
CA ARG A 100 -4.82 11.67 -1.29
C ARG A 100 -5.98 12.45 -1.86
N PHE A 101 -7.12 12.36 -1.20
CA PHE A 101 -8.29 13.17 -1.45
C PHE A 101 -8.61 14.07 -0.26
N THR A 102 -8.88 15.34 -0.50
CA THR A 102 -9.23 16.35 0.52
C THR A 102 -10.65 16.88 0.35
N GLY A 103 -11.57 16.08 -0.21
CA GLY A 103 -12.99 16.43 -0.36
C GLY A 103 -13.34 17.10 -1.68
N SER A 104 -12.37 17.74 -2.31
CA SER A 104 -12.51 18.34 -3.64
C SER A 104 -11.25 18.25 -4.50
N VAL A 105 -10.12 17.88 -3.90
CA VAL A 105 -8.83 17.79 -4.57
C VAL A 105 -8.27 16.38 -4.41
N MET A 106 -7.88 15.76 -5.53
CA MET A 106 -7.16 14.48 -5.55
C MET A 106 -5.74 14.72 -6.02
N THR A 107 -4.76 14.20 -5.27
CA THR A 107 -3.32 14.32 -5.55
C THR A 107 -2.67 12.95 -5.47
N VAL A 108 -1.89 12.59 -6.49
CA VAL A 108 -1.10 11.37 -6.52
C VAL A 108 0.34 11.68 -6.10
N PHE A 109 0.96 10.74 -5.40
CA PHE A 109 2.34 10.80 -4.96
C PHE A 109 3.06 9.53 -5.38
N ILE A 110 4.22 9.68 -6.00
CA ILE A 110 5.14 8.60 -6.33
C ILE A 110 6.42 8.81 -5.54
N ASN A 111 6.86 7.79 -4.81
CA ASN A 111 8.04 7.84 -3.94
C ASN A 111 8.03 9.04 -2.97
N GLY A 112 6.83 9.39 -2.48
CA GLY A 112 6.61 10.47 -1.52
C GLY A 112 6.51 11.88 -2.14
N VAL A 113 6.68 12.02 -3.45
CA VAL A 113 6.65 13.30 -4.17
C VAL A 113 5.35 13.40 -4.97
N SER A 114 4.69 14.57 -4.95
CA SER A 114 3.49 14.81 -5.76
C SER A 114 3.82 14.60 -7.25
N SER A 115 3.02 13.79 -7.92
CA SER A 115 3.21 13.42 -9.33
C SER A 115 1.91 13.65 -10.11
N GLY A 116 2.05 14.10 -11.36
CA GLY A 116 0.94 14.50 -12.21
C GLY A 116 0.28 15.83 -11.80
N THR A 117 -0.82 16.15 -12.46
CA THR A 117 -1.63 17.34 -12.16
C THR A 117 -2.78 16.97 -11.22
N PRO A 118 -2.87 17.57 -10.02
CA PRO A 118 -3.99 17.34 -9.13
C PRO A 118 -5.33 17.67 -9.77
N ILE A 119 -6.34 16.86 -9.50
CA ILE A 119 -7.72 17.15 -9.93
C ILE A 119 -8.37 18.01 -8.88
N THR A 120 -9.08 19.06 -9.28
CA THR A 120 -9.85 19.94 -8.38
C THR A 120 -11.34 19.93 -8.70
N GLY A 121 -12.18 20.34 -7.75
CA GLY A 121 -13.63 20.40 -7.94
C GLY A 121 -14.25 19.02 -8.14
N LEU A 122 -13.67 18.00 -7.49
CA LEU A 122 -14.31 16.70 -7.34
C LEU A 122 -15.50 16.82 -6.37
N SER A 123 -16.50 16.00 -6.61
CA SER A 123 -17.71 15.91 -5.79
C SER A 123 -18.23 14.47 -5.82
N GLY A 124 -18.93 14.07 -4.76
CA GLY A 124 -19.41 12.70 -4.60
C GLY A 124 -18.36 11.78 -3.97
N GLY A 125 -18.85 10.66 -3.44
CA GLY A 125 -18.04 9.63 -2.80
C GLY A 125 -18.36 8.27 -3.40
N LEU A 126 -17.50 7.29 -3.16
CA LEU A 126 -17.76 5.90 -3.55
C LEU A 126 -18.46 5.19 -2.38
N ASP A 127 -19.80 5.21 -2.36
CA ASP A 127 -20.62 4.37 -1.45
C ASP A 127 -20.88 3.03 -2.08
N ASN A 128 -20.59 1.92 -1.40
CA ASN A 128 -20.81 0.63 -2.04
C ASN A 128 -20.75 -0.62 -1.20
N VAL A 129 -21.16 -1.71 -1.88
CA VAL A 129 -21.24 -3.10 -1.43
C VAL A 129 -20.02 -3.91 -1.89
N LEU A 130 -19.16 -3.37 -2.76
CA LEU A 130 -17.96 -4.06 -3.27
C LEU A 130 -16.68 -3.60 -2.56
N GLY A 131 -15.88 -4.58 -2.14
CA GLY A 131 -14.54 -4.36 -1.62
C GLY A 131 -13.55 -3.92 -2.69
N PHE A 132 -12.31 -3.65 -2.26
CA PHE A 132 -11.19 -3.45 -3.16
C PHE A 132 -10.74 -4.78 -3.76
N ALA A 133 -10.35 -4.72 -5.02
CA ALA A 133 -9.50 -5.72 -5.65
C ALA A 133 -8.09 -5.15 -5.82
N PHE A 134 -7.07 -5.93 -5.46
CA PHE A 134 -5.66 -5.59 -5.66
C PHE A 134 -5.01 -6.59 -6.61
N GLY A 135 -4.31 -6.08 -7.63
CA GLY A 135 -3.57 -6.85 -8.62
C GLY A 135 -4.38 -7.23 -9.86
N SER A 136 -5.68 -6.91 -9.88
CA SER A 136 -6.58 -7.11 -11.01
C SER A 136 -7.90 -6.36 -10.80
N ASP A 137 -8.61 -6.06 -11.89
CA ASP A 137 -10.05 -5.74 -11.90
C ASP A 137 -10.86 -7.04 -11.82
N VAL A 138 -10.87 -7.65 -10.63
CA VAL A 138 -11.67 -8.86 -10.31
C VAL A 138 -11.46 -10.01 -11.33
N GLY A 139 -10.19 -10.30 -11.65
CA GLY A 139 -9.78 -11.33 -12.61
C GLY A 139 -9.57 -10.83 -14.05
N ALA A 140 -9.86 -9.56 -14.34
CA ALA A 140 -9.50 -8.91 -15.60
C ALA A 140 -8.26 -8.00 -15.43
N LYS A 141 -7.50 -7.80 -16.53
CA LYS A 141 -6.36 -6.88 -16.58
C LYS A 141 -5.34 -7.10 -15.42
N PRO A 142 -4.94 -8.35 -15.16
CA PRO A 142 -4.06 -8.65 -14.05
C PRO A 142 -2.69 -8.00 -14.27
N ILE A 143 -2.07 -7.54 -13.19
CA ILE A 143 -0.70 -7.05 -13.23
C ILE A 143 0.29 -8.20 -13.40
N ASP A 144 1.46 -7.89 -13.95
CA ASP A 144 2.68 -8.69 -13.79
C ASP A 144 3.64 -7.92 -12.88
N GLY A 145 3.85 -8.41 -11.66
CA GLY A 145 4.63 -7.68 -10.68
C GLY A 145 4.40 -8.05 -9.23
N LYS A 146 4.75 -7.13 -8.33
CA LYS A 146 4.75 -7.34 -6.88
C LYS A 146 4.02 -6.19 -6.20
N MET A 147 3.50 -6.41 -5.01
CA MET A 147 2.79 -5.43 -4.19
C MET A 147 2.92 -5.78 -2.72
N ALA A 148 2.84 -4.74 -1.90
CA ALA A 148 2.97 -4.84 -0.45
C ALA A 148 2.35 -3.62 0.24
N GLU A 149 2.01 -3.77 1.52
CA GLU A 149 1.70 -2.67 2.44
C GLU A 149 0.57 -1.74 1.99
N TRP A 150 -0.47 -2.28 1.34
CA TRP A 150 -1.62 -1.50 0.92
C TRP A 150 -2.47 -1.13 2.12
N ALA A 151 -2.71 0.16 2.30
CA ALA A 151 -3.49 0.70 3.41
C ALA A 151 -4.36 1.87 2.98
N MET A 152 -5.45 2.07 3.72
CA MET A 152 -6.40 3.15 3.51
C MET A 152 -6.71 3.88 4.82
N TRP A 153 -6.96 5.17 4.71
CA TRP A 153 -7.35 6.07 5.80
C TRP A 153 -8.58 6.88 5.38
N ASN A 154 -9.51 7.13 6.30
CA ASN A 154 -10.63 8.08 6.12
C ASN A 154 -10.25 9.54 6.40
N ARG A 155 -8.96 9.86 6.21
CA ARG A 155 -8.43 11.21 6.32
C ARG A 155 -7.40 11.48 5.24
N ALA A 156 -7.20 12.75 4.95
CA ALA A 156 -6.08 13.20 4.15
C ALA A 156 -4.79 13.11 4.97
N LEU A 157 -3.85 12.25 4.58
CA LEU A 157 -2.52 12.23 5.17
C LEU A 157 -1.76 13.52 4.82
N ALA A 158 -0.99 14.05 5.76
CA ALA A 158 -0.12 15.19 5.51
C ALA A 158 1.07 14.79 4.61
N ASN A 159 1.73 15.77 3.97
CA ASN A 159 2.86 15.49 3.07
C ASN A 159 4.00 14.75 3.78
N ASN A 160 4.31 15.11 5.03
CA ASN A 160 5.33 14.45 5.83
C ASN A 160 4.95 13.00 6.18
N GLU A 161 3.67 12.71 6.41
CA GLU A 161 3.18 11.35 6.63
C GLU A 161 3.37 10.50 5.36
N ILE A 162 2.99 11.02 4.19
CA ILE A 162 3.18 10.34 2.89
C ILE A 162 4.66 10.11 2.59
N VAL A 163 5.51 11.12 2.82
CA VAL A 163 6.97 10.98 2.70
C VAL A 163 7.50 9.93 3.66
N SER A 164 6.97 9.83 4.88
CA SER A 164 7.42 8.81 5.83
C SER A 164 7.06 7.39 5.38
N LEU A 165 5.87 7.18 4.79
CA LEU A 165 5.49 5.89 4.20
C LEU A 165 6.43 5.49 3.06
N ALA A 166 6.75 6.44 2.17
CA ALA A 166 7.73 6.23 1.11
C ALA A 166 9.16 5.98 1.63
N ASN A 167 9.48 6.46 2.84
CA ASN A 167 10.71 6.14 3.57
C ASN A 167 10.53 4.98 4.54
N TYR A 168 9.76 3.98 4.11
CA TYR A 168 9.62 2.68 4.76
C TYR A 168 8.97 2.69 6.14
N ARG A 169 8.29 3.77 6.55
CA ARG A 169 7.45 3.75 7.75
C ARG A 169 6.25 2.83 7.47
N PRO A 170 5.96 1.82 8.30
CA PRO A 170 4.79 0.97 8.08
C PRO A 170 3.47 1.75 8.27
N PRO A 171 2.41 1.44 7.51
CA PRO A 171 1.10 2.07 7.65
C PRO A 171 0.50 2.02 9.05
N SER A 172 0.79 0.98 9.83
CA SER A 172 0.32 0.84 11.22
C SER A 172 0.83 1.96 12.15
N ARG A 173 1.90 2.66 11.78
CA ARG A 173 2.43 3.81 12.54
C ARG A 173 1.68 5.11 12.24
N LEU A 174 0.72 5.09 11.33
CA LEU A 174 -0.14 6.22 10.97
C LEU A 174 -1.62 5.92 11.25
N ALA A 175 -1.89 5.00 12.18
CA ALA A 175 -3.23 4.64 12.62
C ALA A 175 -4.05 5.87 13.13
N PRO A 176 -5.39 5.81 13.11
CA PRO A 176 -6.20 4.69 12.63
C PRO A 176 -6.17 4.56 11.11
N ASN A 177 -6.09 3.32 10.63
CA ASN A 177 -6.27 2.95 9.23
C ASN A 177 -7.66 2.29 9.12
N GLU A 178 -8.38 2.52 8.02
CA GLU A 178 -9.62 1.79 7.74
C GLU A 178 -9.34 0.40 7.16
N LEU A 179 -8.20 0.26 6.48
CA LEU A 179 -7.70 -1.01 5.96
C LEU A 179 -6.19 -1.00 6.03
N TYR A 180 -5.59 -2.13 6.35
CA TYR A 180 -4.17 -2.31 6.15
C TYR A 180 -3.86 -3.78 5.87
N ILE A 181 -3.45 -4.06 4.63
CA ILE A 181 -3.05 -5.37 4.14
C ILE A 181 -1.53 -5.32 3.89
N PRO A 182 -0.69 -5.91 4.77
CA PRO A 182 0.75 -5.93 4.54
C PRO A 182 1.14 -6.74 3.30
N ILE A 183 0.30 -7.74 2.94
CA ILE A 183 0.54 -8.72 1.88
C ILE A 183 1.78 -9.57 2.18
N LEU A 184 1.66 -10.42 3.19
CA LEU A 184 2.75 -11.22 3.72
C LEU A 184 3.01 -12.49 2.92
N GLY A 185 2.19 -12.85 1.92
CA GLY A 185 2.31 -14.13 1.21
C GLY A 185 1.77 -15.32 2.01
N THR A 186 0.88 -15.09 2.98
CA THR A 186 0.22 -16.13 3.78
C THR A 186 -1.02 -16.65 3.06
N SER A 187 -1.44 -17.91 3.30
CA SER A 187 -2.60 -18.54 2.62
C SER A 187 -3.88 -17.71 2.68
N THR A 188 -4.03 -16.89 3.72
CA THR A 188 -4.99 -15.77 3.83
C THR A 188 -4.21 -14.55 4.24
N GLU A 189 -4.42 -13.41 3.58
CA GLU A 189 -3.75 -12.17 3.97
C GLU A 189 -4.38 -11.56 5.22
N PRO A 190 -3.58 -11.08 6.19
CA PRO A 190 -4.12 -10.46 7.38
C PRO A 190 -4.52 -9.01 7.13
N ASP A 191 -5.56 -8.56 7.83
CA ASP A 191 -5.86 -7.15 8.00
C ASP A 191 -5.30 -6.66 9.34
N TRP A 192 -4.34 -5.73 9.29
CA TRP A 192 -3.64 -5.13 10.42
C TRP A 192 -4.19 -3.75 10.79
N SER A 193 -5.32 -3.32 10.21
CA SER A 193 -6.03 -2.10 10.64
C SER A 193 -6.66 -2.22 12.03
N GLY A 194 -6.90 -3.45 12.48
CA GLY A 194 -7.68 -3.76 13.68
C GLY A 194 -9.16 -4.08 13.39
N GLN A 195 -9.63 -3.88 12.15
CA GLN A 195 -11.01 -4.17 11.73
C GLN A 195 -11.26 -5.67 11.48
N SER A 196 -10.18 -6.44 11.24
CA SER A 196 -10.22 -7.91 11.04
C SER A 196 -11.01 -8.33 9.79
N PHE A 197 -10.89 -7.57 8.70
CA PHE A 197 -11.49 -7.94 7.43
C PHE A 197 -10.92 -9.26 6.88
N ALA A 198 -11.80 -10.10 6.33
CA ALA A 198 -11.42 -11.38 5.73
C ALA A 198 -10.90 -11.18 4.30
N ILE A 199 -9.59 -10.99 4.15
CA ILE A 199 -8.97 -10.82 2.83
C ILE A 199 -8.90 -12.16 2.10
N SER A 200 -9.52 -12.21 0.93
CA SER A 200 -9.50 -13.38 0.05
C SER A 200 -8.32 -13.31 -0.91
N VAL A 201 -7.72 -14.46 -1.19
CA VAL A 201 -6.67 -14.63 -2.19
C VAL A 201 -7.24 -15.49 -3.31
N ASN A 202 -7.29 -14.95 -4.53
CA ASN A 202 -7.64 -15.70 -5.74
C ASN A 202 -6.36 -16.10 -6.48
N GLY A 203 -6.26 -17.37 -6.88
CA GLY A 203 -5.04 -17.93 -7.49
C GLY A 203 -4.06 -18.47 -6.44
N THR A 204 -2.82 -18.71 -6.85
CA THR A 204 -1.73 -19.13 -5.96
C THR A 204 -0.49 -18.27 -6.23
N PRO A 205 -0.56 -16.95 -5.91
CA PRO A 205 0.52 -16.03 -6.23
C PRO A 205 1.81 -16.48 -5.53
N ALA A 206 2.93 -16.41 -6.25
CA ALA A 206 4.22 -16.73 -5.70
C ALA A 206 4.58 -15.77 -4.54
N VAL A 207 5.48 -16.21 -3.67
CA VAL A 207 5.94 -15.43 -2.53
C VAL A 207 7.35 -14.92 -2.81
N PHE A 208 7.60 -13.65 -2.51
CA PHE A 208 8.86 -12.98 -2.79
C PHE A 208 9.38 -12.16 -1.60
N ASP A 209 10.57 -11.57 -1.75
CA ASP A 209 11.08 -10.57 -0.82
C ASP A 209 10.16 -9.37 -0.73
N HIS A 210 9.92 -8.95 0.50
CA HIS A 210 9.05 -7.83 0.79
C HIS A 210 9.82 -6.51 0.66
N VAL A 211 9.11 -5.42 0.36
CA VAL A 211 9.68 -4.07 0.50
C VAL A 211 10.31 -3.92 1.89
N PRO A 212 11.52 -3.34 2.02
CA PRO A 212 12.21 -3.22 3.29
C PRO A 212 11.52 -2.21 4.20
N ILE A 213 10.51 -2.65 4.94
CA ILE A 213 9.71 -1.83 5.85
C ILE A 213 10.37 -1.74 7.22
N GLY A 214 10.34 -0.55 7.82
CA GLY A 214 10.76 -0.30 9.18
C GLY A 214 9.91 -1.08 10.20
N PRO A 215 10.36 -1.23 11.45
CA PRO A 215 9.65 -2.05 12.41
C PRO A 215 8.25 -1.47 12.73
N SER A 216 7.27 -2.35 12.93
CA SER A 216 5.90 -1.98 13.32
C SER A 216 5.83 -1.34 14.72
N PHE A 217 6.89 -1.46 15.51
CA PHE A 217 7.10 -0.83 16.81
C PHE A 217 8.49 -0.18 16.87
N GLY A 218 8.61 0.95 17.56
CA GLY A 218 9.89 1.66 17.70
C GLY A 218 9.73 3.15 17.98
N PHE A 219 10.83 3.86 18.18
CA PHE A 219 10.82 5.33 18.29
C PHE A 219 10.92 5.92 16.86
N ASP A 220 10.05 6.88 16.54
CA ASP A 220 9.89 7.50 15.21
C ASP A 220 11.07 8.41 14.80
N ASP A 221 12.31 7.97 14.98
CA ASP A 221 13.47 8.79 14.65
C ASP A 221 13.92 8.58 13.19
N LEU A 222 13.14 9.12 12.24
CA LEU A 222 13.68 9.50 10.92
C LEU A 222 14.46 10.83 10.99
N SER A 223 14.81 11.29 12.19
CA SER A 223 15.43 12.59 12.46
C SER A 223 16.80 12.52 13.14
N ARG A 224 17.56 11.43 13.06
CA ARG A 224 19.01 11.45 13.31
C ARG A 224 19.65 10.10 13.09
N SER A 225 20.66 10.07 12.23
CA SER A 225 21.82 9.24 12.51
C SER A 225 22.18 9.42 13.99
N ALA A 226 22.20 8.33 14.76
CA ALA A 226 22.94 8.31 16.00
C ALA A 226 24.42 8.45 15.62
N VAL A 227 24.89 9.69 15.41
CA VAL A 227 26.28 10.01 15.66
C VAL A 227 26.43 9.78 17.15
N ILE A 228 26.85 8.57 17.52
CA ILE A 228 27.46 8.34 18.83
C ILE A 228 28.74 9.16 18.75
N PRO A 229 28.86 10.32 19.40
CA PRO A 229 30.19 10.88 19.58
C PRO A 229 30.97 9.76 20.26
N VAL A 230 32.08 9.35 19.65
CA VAL A 230 33.08 8.56 20.37
C VAL A 230 33.57 9.46 21.51
N VAL A 231 32.81 9.48 22.61
CA VAL A 231 33.38 9.79 23.90
C VAL A 231 34.21 8.55 24.21
N ALA A 232 35.51 8.75 24.39
CA ALA A 232 36.41 7.70 24.82
C ALA A 232 35.85 7.09 26.12
N GLY A 233 35.18 5.94 25.98
CA GLY A 233 34.40 5.31 27.04
C GLY A 233 33.27 4.49 26.42
N GLY A 234 33.56 3.24 26.07
CA GLY A 234 32.67 2.36 25.32
C GLY A 234 31.27 2.19 25.91
N LEU A 235 30.31 1.92 25.04
CA LEU A 235 28.92 1.61 25.38
C LEU A 235 28.87 0.27 26.14
N SER A 236 28.50 0.30 27.42
CA SER A 236 28.21 -0.90 28.22
C SER A 236 26.71 -1.18 28.19
N ILE A 237 26.31 -2.19 27.41
CA ILE A 237 24.95 -2.75 27.44
C ILE A 237 24.95 -3.85 28.53
N PRO A 238 24.22 -3.70 29.65
CA PRO A 238 24.13 -4.75 30.64
C PRO A 238 23.31 -5.92 30.07
N VAL A 239 23.99 -7.03 29.81
CA VAL A 239 23.32 -8.29 29.46
C VAL A 239 22.69 -8.84 30.73
N ALA A 240 21.36 -8.77 30.84
CA ALA A 240 20.62 -9.60 31.79
C ALA A 240 20.54 -11.04 31.24
N MET A 241 21.67 -11.75 31.26
CA MET A 241 21.71 -13.21 31.14
C MET A 241 22.41 -13.75 32.38
N ASN A 242 21.62 -14.06 33.40
CA ASN A 242 22.04 -15.01 34.43
C ASN A 242 20.81 -15.59 35.12
N SER A 243 20.10 -16.49 34.44
CA SER A 243 19.24 -17.47 35.12
C SER A 243 18.88 -18.71 34.27
N TYR A 244 19.75 -19.15 33.34
CA TYR A 244 19.50 -20.41 32.60
C TYR A 244 20.64 -21.45 32.60
N ARG A 245 21.74 -21.23 33.32
CA ARG A 245 22.78 -22.26 33.48
C ARG A 245 23.20 -22.40 34.94
N GLN A 246 22.43 -23.16 35.71
CA GLN A 246 22.89 -23.95 36.88
C GLN A 246 21.72 -24.73 37.54
N ARG A 247 21.15 -25.72 36.85
CA ARG A 247 20.29 -26.74 37.52
C ARG A 247 20.67 -28.20 37.24
N HIS A 248 21.85 -28.45 36.69
CA HIS A 248 22.41 -29.81 36.64
C HIS A 248 23.92 -29.76 36.82
N GLN A 249 24.38 -29.73 38.07
CA GLN A 249 25.65 -30.32 38.50
C GLN A 249 25.67 -30.42 40.04
N SER A 250 26.06 -31.63 40.52
CA SER A 250 26.32 -32.09 41.89
C SER A 250 25.16 -32.26 42.88
N VAL A 251 24.59 -33.47 42.91
CA VAL A 251 24.30 -34.19 44.17
C VAL A 251 25.43 -35.23 44.31
N PHE A 252 26.30 -35.03 45.29
CA PHE A 252 26.99 -36.11 45.99
C PHE A 252 26.30 -36.27 47.35
#